data_AF-A0A7K2F4K2-F1
#
_entry.id   AF-A0A7K2F4K2-F1
#
_cell.length_a   1.000
_cell.length_b   1.000
_cell.length_c   1.000
_cell.angle_alpha   90.00
_cell.angle_beta   90.00
_cell.angle_gamma   90.00
#
_symmetry.space_group_name_H-M   'P 1'
#
loop_
_entity.id
_entity.type
_entity.pdbx_description
1 polymer ?
#
loop_
_entity_poly.entity_id
_entity_poly.type
_entity_poly.pdbx_seq_one_letter_code
_entity_poly.pdbx_strand_id
1 'polypeptide(L)'
;MNTRVTHSRLGMTAGAAALALALAGCGGDGGTGQDAKPAAASASPSAQRALALADDTASTEAGQEVTVEALANDLVTLEDGTEAALLDTYEPAGFTLAAESPTPHGTVTAEGTTLVYTPADGFAGEDEFTYEVTVKGKGPADGSAVVRITVAEPTPSPTPTPTPTVAPSPKAKPKATKPAEPSVYYENCDAARAAGAAPVRRGDPGYAAHLDRDDDGVGCEPYGSSSGGSSGGSSGGGSASGGSTGGGGSVSYANCTAVRAAGAAPIHRGDPGYGSHLDRDGDGVACE
;
A
#
# COMPACT_ATOMS: atom_id res chain seq x y z
N MET A 1 -1.36 36.92 51.14
CA MET A 1 -0.68 35.63 51.36
C MET A 1 0.40 35.49 50.30
N ASN A 2 1.68 35.58 50.66
CA ASN A 2 2.81 35.42 49.74
C ASN A 2 3.47 34.07 50.00
N THR A 3 3.27 33.11 49.10
CA THR A 3 3.94 31.80 49.16
C THR A 3 5.25 31.88 48.38
N ARG A 4 6.37 31.80 49.08
CA ARG A 4 7.71 31.68 48.49
C ARG A 4 7.85 30.27 47.90
N VAL A 5 8.19 30.18 46.61
CA VAL A 5 8.59 28.92 45.98
C VAL A 5 10.11 28.78 46.11
N THR A 6 10.53 27.75 46.84
CA THR A 6 11.91 27.31 46.96
C THR A 6 12.36 26.61 45.68
N HIS A 7 13.31 27.18 44.95
CA HIS A 7 14.02 26.48 43.88
C HIS A 7 15.06 25.54 44.50
N SER A 8 14.79 24.23 44.45
CA SER A 8 15.77 23.20 44.77
C SER A 8 16.71 23.02 43.58
N ARG A 9 18.01 23.21 43.81
CA ARG A 9 19.08 22.98 42.83
C ARG A 9 19.40 21.49 42.76
N LEU A 10 19.41 20.89 41.58
CA LEU A 10 20.11 19.62 41.33
C LEU A 10 21.26 19.89 40.36
N GLY A 11 22.46 19.58 40.81
CA GLY A 11 23.73 19.87 40.14
C GLY A 11 24.01 18.89 39.01
N MET A 12 24.34 19.45 37.85
CA MET A 12 24.88 18.74 36.69
C MET A 12 26.37 18.47 36.96
N THR A 13 26.75 17.23 37.21
CA THR A 13 28.15 16.83 37.31
C THR A 13 28.65 16.46 35.92
N ALA A 14 29.40 17.37 35.32
CA ALA A 14 30.16 17.10 34.10
C ALA A 14 31.40 16.26 34.45
N GLY A 15 31.37 14.97 34.11
CA GLY A 15 32.52 14.08 34.19
C GLY A 15 33.39 14.22 32.95
N ALA A 16 34.41 15.07 32.99
CA ALA A 16 35.45 15.14 31.98
C ALA A 16 36.44 13.96 32.16
N ALA A 17 36.41 13.00 31.23
CA ALA A 17 37.42 11.94 31.16
C ALA A 17 38.68 12.51 30.46
N ALA A 18 39.70 12.84 31.26
CA ALA A 18 41.02 13.21 30.76
C ALA A 18 41.79 11.95 30.31
N LEU A 19 42.10 11.89 29.01
CA LEU A 19 42.94 10.90 28.36
C LEU A 19 44.40 11.08 28.78
N ALA A 20 44.90 10.22 29.68
CA ALA A 20 46.30 10.20 30.07
C ALA A 20 47.14 9.41 29.04
N LEU A 21 47.86 10.14 28.19
CA LEU A 21 48.84 9.60 27.25
C LEU A 21 50.17 9.33 27.99
N ALA A 22 50.39 8.08 28.41
CA ALA A 22 51.66 7.66 29.01
C ALA A 22 52.66 7.26 27.90
N LEU A 23 53.63 8.14 27.63
CA LEU A 23 54.86 7.79 26.92
C LEU A 23 55.80 7.06 27.88
N ALA A 24 55.92 5.74 27.74
CA ALA A 24 56.98 4.95 28.37
C ALA A 24 58.21 4.93 27.44
N GLY A 25 59.33 5.40 27.98
CA GLY A 25 60.60 5.54 27.29
C GLY A 25 61.41 4.24 27.11
N CYS A 26 62.41 4.37 26.25
CA CYS A 26 63.42 3.39 25.86
C CYS A 26 64.48 3.21 26.98
N GLY A 27 64.94 1.97 27.22
CA GLY A 27 66.08 1.66 28.09
C GLY A 27 66.48 0.19 27.98
N GLY A 28 67.71 -0.08 27.51
CA GLY A 28 68.16 -1.38 26.99
C GLY A 28 68.99 -2.30 27.91
N ASP A 29 69.35 -3.42 27.27
CA ASP A 29 70.46 -4.37 27.47
C ASP A 29 70.59 -5.25 28.74
N GLY A 30 70.51 -6.58 28.50
CA GLY A 30 71.47 -7.55 29.04
C GLY A 30 70.91 -8.75 29.82
N GLY A 31 71.12 -9.98 29.30
CA GLY A 31 71.44 -11.14 30.15
C GLY A 31 70.50 -12.35 30.17
N THR A 32 70.75 -13.29 29.26
CA THR A 32 70.81 -14.76 29.46
C THR A 32 69.82 -15.49 30.38
N GLY A 33 68.95 -16.27 29.74
CA GLY A 33 68.82 -17.72 29.94
C GLY A 33 68.25 -18.22 31.26
N GLN A 34 66.99 -18.67 31.22
CA GLN A 34 66.57 -19.94 31.82
C GLN A 34 65.21 -20.37 31.29
N ASP A 35 65.14 -21.65 31.02
CA ASP A 35 64.05 -22.41 30.42
C ASP A 35 62.72 -22.22 31.15
N ALA A 36 61.84 -21.40 30.57
CA ALA A 36 60.42 -21.44 30.86
C ALA A 36 59.70 -21.51 29.52
N LYS A 37 59.23 -22.72 29.19
CA LYS A 37 58.21 -22.96 28.17
C LYS A 37 57.13 -21.88 28.32
N PRO A 38 56.87 -21.02 27.31
CA PRO A 38 55.69 -20.19 27.36
C PRO A 38 54.50 -21.13 27.20
N ALA A 39 53.92 -21.56 28.32
CA ALA A 39 52.51 -21.89 28.33
C ALA A 39 51.79 -20.58 28.04
N ALA A 40 51.64 -20.27 26.75
CA ALA A 40 50.63 -19.35 26.29
C ALA A 40 49.28 -19.97 26.61
N ALA A 41 48.90 -19.94 27.89
CA ALA A 41 47.50 -19.84 28.25
C ALA A 41 47.10 -18.40 27.91
N SER A 42 46.99 -18.13 26.62
CA SER A 42 46.03 -17.14 26.15
C SER A 42 44.68 -17.77 26.45
N ALA A 43 44.22 -17.61 27.69
CA ALA A 43 42.80 -17.68 27.96
C ALA A 43 42.22 -16.48 27.20
N SER A 44 41.86 -16.71 25.93
CA SER A 44 40.93 -15.84 25.25
C SER A 44 39.76 -15.69 26.21
N PRO A 45 39.37 -14.47 26.63
CA PRO A 45 38.17 -14.35 27.44
C PRO A 45 37.06 -15.03 26.64
N SER A 46 36.41 -16.04 27.22
CA SER A 46 35.22 -16.62 26.63
C SER A 46 34.29 -15.45 26.32
N ALA A 47 34.05 -15.16 25.03
CA ALA A 47 33.21 -14.02 24.70
C ALA A 47 31.83 -14.31 25.28
N GLN A 48 31.31 -13.39 26.08
CA GLN A 48 29.94 -13.51 26.56
C GLN A 48 29.02 -13.08 25.41
N ARG A 49 27.89 -13.76 25.22
CA ARG A 49 26.89 -13.30 24.25
C ARG A 49 26.48 -11.86 24.56
N ALA A 50 26.48 -11.01 23.55
CA ALA A 50 26.16 -9.60 23.68
C ALA A 50 25.22 -9.15 22.56
N LEU A 51 24.28 -8.27 22.89
CA LEU A 51 23.35 -7.68 21.94
C LEU A 51 24.01 -6.45 21.30
N ALA A 52 23.93 -6.34 19.99
CA ALA A 52 24.37 -5.17 19.22
C ALA A 52 23.14 -4.60 18.53
N LEU A 53 22.35 -3.85 19.32
CA LEU A 53 21.13 -3.20 18.83
C LEU A 53 21.51 -1.96 17.99
N ALA A 54 20.86 -1.82 16.84
CA ALA A 54 21.00 -0.70 15.94
C ALA A 54 19.81 0.24 16.08
N ASP A 55 20.04 1.54 15.84
CA ASP A 55 18.94 2.51 15.80
C ASP A 55 18.06 2.28 14.56
N ASP A 56 16.76 2.53 14.74
CA ASP A 56 15.73 2.31 13.74
C ASP A 56 15.17 3.61 13.19
N THR A 57 14.63 3.54 11.98
CA THR A 57 13.93 4.65 11.35
C THR A 57 12.65 4.16 10.68
N ALA A 58 11.56 4.92 10.83
CA ALA A 58 10.34 4.69 10.06
C ALA A 58 9.68 6.00 9.64
N SER A 59 8.78 5.94 8.66
CA SER A 59 8.05 7.11 8.19
C SER A 59 6.60 6.77 7.90
N THR A 60 5.72 7.74 8.14
CA THR A 60 4.27 7.63 7.95
C THR A 60 3.66 9.00 7.64
N GLU A 61 2.40 9.04 7.25
CA GLU A 61 1.63 10.29 7.12
C GLU A 61 0.90 10.61 8.44
N ALA A 62 0.58 11.89 8.67
CA ALA A 62 -0.18 12.31 9.85
C ALA A 62 -1.49 11.51 10.00
N GLY A 63 -1.68 10.93 11.19
CA GLY A 63 -2.84 10.09 11.50
C GLY A 63 -2.78 8.66 10.95
N GLN A 64 -1.70 8.28 10.24
CA GLN A 64 -1.47 6.89 9.83
C GLN A 64 -0.52 6.19 10.79
N GLU A 65 -0.94 5.03 11.27
CA GLU A 65 -0.12 4.14 12.08
C GLU A 65 1.01 3.53 11.26
N VAL A 66 2.15 3.28 11.91
CA VAL A 66 3.30 2.62 11.31
C VAL A 66 3.84 1.50 12.18
N THR A 67 4.17 0.38 11.53
CA THR A 67 4.83 -0.77 12.16
C THR A 67 6.33 -0.69 11.92
N VAL A 68 7.12 -0.83 12.98
CA VAL A 68 8.58 -0.83 12.98
C VAL A 68 9.08 -2.23 13.32
N GLU A 69 9.83 -2.83 12.39
CA GLU A 69 10.53 -4.11 12.59
C GLU A 69 11.88 -3.88 13.27
N ALA A 70 11.84 -3.44 14.53
CA ALA A 70 13.01 -2.95 15.26
C ALA A 70 14.17 -3.94 15.39
N LEU A 71 13.89 -5.25 15.34
CA LEU A 71 14.94 -6.28 15.45
C LEU A 71 15.57 -6.71 14.10
N ALA A 72 15.14 -6.13 12.98
CA ALA A 72 15.52 -6.63 11.65
C ALA A 72 16.98 -6.30 11.25
N ASN A 73 17.51 -5.18 11.73
CA ASN A 73 18.88 -4.70 11.53
C ASN A 73 19.81 -5.02 12.71
N ASP A 74 19.30 -5.69 13.74
CA ASP A 74 20.05 -6.00 14.96
C ASP A 74 20.93 -7.23 14.83
N LEU A 75 22.05 -7.20 15.54
CA LEU A 75 23.01 -8.28 15.59
C LEU A 75 23.18 -8.83 17.01
N VAL A 76 23.70 -10.05 17.09
CA VAL A 76 24.20 -10.67 18.31
C VAL A 76 25.64 -11.13 18.12
N THR A 77 26.49 -10.80 19.08
CA THR A 77 27.81 -11.42 19.19
C THR A 77 27.69 -12.74 19.92
N LEU A 78 28.16 -13.83 19.31
CA LEU A 78 28.16 -15.18 19.86
C LEU A 78 29.38 -15.43 20.77
N GLU A 79 29.40 -16.57 21.47
CA GLU A 79 30.48 -16.91 22.41
C GLU A 79 31.83 -17.16 21.74
N ASP A 80 31.83 -17.45 20.44
CA ASP A 80 33.03 -17.56 19.61
C ASP A 80 33.50 -16.21 19.03
N GLY A 81 32.80 -15.11 19.36
CA GLY A 81 33.07 -13.76 18.90
C GLY A 81 32.54 -13.44 17.50
N THR A 82 31.81 -14.36 16.85
CA THR A 82 31.18 -14.08 15.55
C THR A 82 29.90 -13.25 15.72
N GLU A 83 29.60 -12.41 14.73
CA GLU A 83 28.35 -11.65 14.68
C GLU A 83 27.35 -12.35 13.76
N ALA A 84 26.10 -12.42 14.18
CA ALA A 84 25.00 -12.97 13.41
C ALA A 84 23.75 -12.09 13.55
N ALA A 85 22.86 -12.14 12.55
CA ALA A 85 21.57 -11.47 12.64
C ALA A 85 20.76 -12.02 13.82
N LEU A 86 20.15 -11.10 14.57
CA LEU A 86 19.46 -11.45 15.81
C LEU A 86 18.30 -12.41 15.55
N LEU A 87 17.48 -12.11 14.54
CA LEU A 87 16.31 -12.91 14.14
C LEU A 87 16.66 -14.23 13.42
N ASP A 88 17.89 -14.38 12.91
CA ASP A 88 18.37 -15.67 12.38
C ASP A 88 18.88 -16.60 13.50
N THR A 89 19.30 -16.00 14.62
CA THR A 89 19.91 -16.73 15.74
C THR A 89 18.89 -17.18 16.77
N TYR A 90 17.83 -16.40 16.99
CA TYR A 90 16.81 -16.68 17.99
C TYR A 90 15.40 -16.57 17.41
N GLU A 91 14.52 -17.44 17.91
CA GLU A 91 13.10 -17.41 17.58
C GLU A 91 12.46 -16.10 18.08
N PRO A 92 11.59 -15.44 17.28
CA PRO A 92 10.91 -14.19 17.67
C PRO A 92 10.18 -14.27 19.02
N ALA A 93 9.61 -15.44 19.35
CA ALA A 93 8.90 -15.67 20.62
C ALA A 93 9.81 -15.57 21.86
N GLY A 94 11.12 -15.68 21.67
CA GLY A 94 12.15 -15.54 22.69
C GLY A 94 12.40 -14.09 23.12
N PHE A 95 11.89 -13.11 22.40
CA PHE A 95 12.06 -11.69 22.71
C PHE A 95 10.82 -11.09 23.38
N THR A 96 11.07 -10.01 24.12
CA THR A 96 10.05 -9.08 24.59
C THR A 96 10.58 -7.68 24.33
N LEU A 97 9.80 -6.84 23.67
CA LEU A 97 10.10 -5.42 23.50
C LEU A 97 9.28 -4.60 24.49
N ALA A 98 9.87 -3.53 25.02
CA ALA A 98 9.19 -2.54 25.85
C ALA A 98 9.58 -1.14 25.40
N ALA A 99 8.62 -0.34 24.96
CA ALA A 99 8.85 1.07 24.64
C ALA A 99 8.82 1.92 25.92
N GLU A 100 9.77 2.83 26.07
CA GLU A 100 9.78 3.78 27.18
C GLU A 100 8.77 4.92 26.93
N SER A 101 7.96 5.22 27.93
CA SER A 101 6.89 6.24 27.88
C SER A 101 7.28 7.46 28.72
N PRO A 102 6.97 8.71 28.29
CA PRO A 102 6.06 9.05 27.18
C PRO A 102 6.75 9.49 25.88
N THR A 103 6.18 9.06 24.75
CA THR A 103 6.40 9.65 23.42
C THR A 103 5.54 10.91 23.29
N PRO A 104 6.14 12.12 23.19
CA PRO A 104 5.38 13.38 23.25
C PRO A 104 4.43 13.60 22.06
N HIS A 105 4.65 12.88 20.94
CA HIS A 105 3.94 13.10 19.69
C HIS A 105 3.20 11.87 19.16
N GLY A 106 3.05 10.82 19.97
CA GLY A 106 2.30 9.63 19.62
C GLY A 106 2.17 8.64 20.77
N THR A 107 1.76 7.43 20.44
CA THR A 107 1.75 6.28 21.36
C THR A 107 2.44 5.10 20.72
N VAL A 108 3.28 4.39 21.47
CA VAL A 108 3.94 3.16 21.02
C VAL A 108 3.37 1.96 21.75
N THR A 109 3.00 0.92 21.00
CA THR A 109 2.61 -0.38 21.52
C THR A 109 3.57 -1.44 21.02
N ALA A 110 4.11 -2.27 21.92
CA ALA A 110 4.93 -3.42 21.53
C ALA A 110 4.05 -4.64 21.23
N GLU A 111 4.17 -5.18 20.01
CA GLU A 111 3.48 -6.38 19.55
C GLU A 111 4.51 -7.46 19.21
N GLY A 112 4.86 -8.30 20.19
CA GLY A 112 5.89 -9.33 20.00
C GLY A 112 7.27 -8.71 19.75
N THR A 113 7.76 -8.80 18.52
CA THR A 113 9.04 -8.23 18.05
C THR A 113 8.88 -6.96 17.22
N THR A 114 7.66 -6.47 17.03
CA THR A 114 7.38 -5.24 16.29
C THR A 114 6.87 -4.15 17.22
N LEU A 115 7.19 -2.90 16.88
CA LEU A 115 6.69 -1.71 17.58
C LEU A 115 5.68 -1.01 16.67
N VAL A 116 4.49 -0.76 17.20
CA VAL A 116 3.41 -0.06 16.50
C VAL A 116 3.36 1.37 17.04
N TYR A 117 3.64 2.34 16.18
CA TYR A 117 3.58 3.76 16.51
C TYR A 117 2.34 4.41 15.88
N THR A 118 1.52 5.02 16.73
CA THR A 118 0.35 5.81 16.32
C THR A 118 0.66 7.30 16.59
N PRO A 119 0.83 8.14 15.55
CA PRO A 119 1.02 9.58 15.73
C PRO A 119 -0.18 10.21 16.44
N ALA A 120 0.07 11.23 17.26
CA ALA A 120 -1.00 12.03 17.84
C ALA A 120 -1.77 12.80 16.75
N ASP A 121 -3.08 13.01 16.98
CA ASP A 121 -3.93 13.72 16.02
C ASP A 121 -3.35 15.09 15.65
N GLY A 122 -3.16 15.30 14.34
CA GLY A 122 -2.64 16.56 13.79
C GLY A 122 -1.14 16.76 13.95
N PHE A 123 -0.38 15.77 14.44
CA PHE A 123 1.08 15.83 14.46
C PHE A 123 1.67 15.57 13.07
N ALA A 124 2.65 16.40 12.71
CA ALA A 124 3.57 16.21 11.60
C ALA A 124 4.94 16.75 12.02
N GLY A 125 6.01 16.03 11.71
CA GLY A 125 7.37 16.31 12.17
C GLY A 125 8.13 15.05 12.56
N GLU A 126 9.26 15.22 13.23
CA GLU A 126 10.08 14.13 13.75
C GLU A 126 9.65 13.77 15.18
N ASP A 127 9.56 12.48 15.48
CA ASP A 127 9.40 11.93 16.84
C ASP A 127 10.51 10.91 17.12
N GLU A 128 10.84 10.72 18.39
CA GLU A 128 11.92 9.81 18.79
C GLU A 128 11.55 9.11 20.10
N PHE A 129 11.82 7.81 20.18
CA PHE A 129 11.61 7.04 21.40
C PHE A 129 12.63 5.91 21.56
N THR A 130 12.90 5.55 22.82
CA THR A 130 13.78 4.43 23.17
C THR A 130 12.96 3.19 23.45
N TYR A 131 13.47 2.03 23.06
CA TYR A 131 12.92 0.73 23.44
C TYR A 131 13.97 -0.16 24.08
N GLU A 132 13.52 -1.04 24.96
CA GLU A 132 14.32 -2.09 25.58
C GLU A 132 13.98 -3.45 24.96
N VAL A 133 15.01 -4.27 24.75
CA VAL A 133 14.90 -5.65 24.28
C VAL A 133 15.33 -6.59 25.39
N THR A 134 14.40 -7.46 25.80
CA THR A 134 14.67 -8.53 26.76
C THR A 134 14.68 -9.88 26.06
N VAL A 135 15.72 -10.69 26.32
CA VAL A 135 15.80 -12.06 25.80
C VAL A 135 15.40 -13.08 26.86
N LYS A 136 14.40 -13.91 26.59
CA LYS A 136 13.93 -14.94 27.52
C LYS A 136 14.96 -16.07 27.62
N GLY A 137 15.31 -16.44 28.84
CA GLY A 137 16.15 -17.62 29.13
C GLY A 137 17.64 -17.29 29.23
N LYS A 138 18.51 -18.12 28.66
CA LYS A 138 19.97 -17.92 28.68
C LYS A 138 20.46 -17.08 27.49
N GLY A 139 19.76 -15.99 27.20
CA GLY A 139 20.11 -15.05 26.13
C GLY A 139 21.29 -14.14 26.50
N PRO A 140 21.72 -13.27 25.57
CA PRO A 140 22.60 -12.16 25.90
C PRO A 140 21.94 -11.26 26.96
N ALA A 141 22.72 -10.35 27.54
CA ALA A 141 22.16 -9.31 28.39
C ALA A 141 21.18 -8.44 27.59
N ASP A 142 20.18 -7.91 28.29
CA ASP A 142 19.21 -6.96 27.74
C ASP A 142 19.91 -5.69 27.22
N GLY A 143 19.29 -5.02 26.25
CA GLY A 143 19.83 -3.80 25.64
C GLY A 143 18.72 -2.83 25.27
N SER A 144 19.10 -1.60 24.88
CA SER A 144 18.18 -0.60 24.35
C SER A 144 18.70 0.05 23.07
N ALA A 145 17.78 0.53 22.24
CA ALA A 145 18.03 1.27 21.01
C ALA A 145 16.96 2.34 20.78
N VAL A 146 17.23 3.24 19.82
CA VAL A 146 16.36 4.38 19.53
C VAL A 146 15.64 4.20 18.20
N VAL A 147 14.34 4.51 18.18
CA VAL A 147 13.55 4.62 16.96
C VAL A 147 13.29 6.09 16.65
N ARG A 148 13.60 6.50 15.42
CA ARG A 148 13.25 7.81 14.86
C ARG A 148 12.10 7.69 13.87
N ILE A 149 11.05 8.48 14.08
CA ILE A 149 9.86 8.48 13.24
C ILE A 149 9.73 9.82 12.52
N THR A 150 9.62 9.80 11.20
CA THR A 150 9.29 10.98 10.40
C THR A 150 7.81 10.92 9.99
N VAL A 151 6.99 11.81 10.56
CA VAL A 151 5.56 11.95 10.23
C VAL A 151 5.39 13.07 9.22
N ALA A 152 5.08 12.72 7.97
CA ALA A 152 4.79 13.67 6.91
C ALA A 152 3.43 14.35 7.12
N GLU A 153 3.30 15.60 6.67
CA GLU A 153 1.99 16.25 6.57
C GLU A 153 1.05 15.39 5.70
N PRO A 154 -0.26 15.32 6.02
CA PRO A 154 -1.17 14.52 5.24
C PRO A 154 -1.20 15.10 3.83
N THR A 155 -1.02 14.26 2.82
CA THR A 155 -1.22 14.68 1.44
C THR A 155 -2.63 15.28 1.35
N PRO A 156 -2.80 16.55 0.92
CA PRO A 156 -4.12 17.15 0.89
C PRO A 156 -5.00 16.31 -0.02
N SER A 157 -5.97 15.62 0.57
CA SER A 157 -7.04 14.99 -0.21
C SER A 157 -7.64 16.09 -1.08
N PRO A 158 -7.82 15.88 -2.39
CA PRO A 158 -8.41 16.90 -3.25
C PRO A 158 -9.71 17.31 -2.59
N THR A 159 -9.80 18.57 -2.14
CA THR A 159 -11.05 19.13 -1.64
C THR A 159 -12.10 18.72 -2.66
N PRO A 160 -13.16 17.98 -2.27
CA PRO A 160 -14.20 17.66 -3.22
C PRO A 160 -14.58 18.99 -3.85
N THR A 161 -14.33 19.13 -5.15
CA THR A 161 -14.80 20.30 -5.88
C THR A 161 -16.27 20.37 -5.49
N PRO A 162 -16.75 21.46 -4.86
CA PRO A 162 -18.12 21.50 -4.40
C PRO A 162 -18.94 21.09 -5.60
N THR A 163 -19.58 19.91 -5.54
CA THR A 163 -20.62 19.56 -6.50
C THR A 163 -21.49 20.79 -6.49
N PRO A 164 -21.59 21.54 -7.60
CA PRO A 164 -22.15 22.87 -7.57
C PRO A 164 -23.47 22.75 -6.82
N THR A 165 -23.52 23.33 -5.62
CA THR A 165 -24.79 23.46 -4.90
C THR A 165 -25.64 24.15 -5.92
N VAL A 166 -26.62 23.42 -6.45
CA VAL A 166 -27.67 24.03 -7.24
C VAL A 166 -28.27 25.04 -6.28
N ALA A 167 -27.82 26.29 -6.40
CA ALA A 167 -28.52 27.40 -5.82
C ALA A 167 -29.97 27.17 -6.22
N PRO A 168 -30.96 27.23 -5.32
CA PRO A 168 -32.33 27.31 -5.75
C PRO A 168 -32.35 28.43 -6.78
N SER A 169 -32.53 28.04 -8.04
CA SER A 169 -32.42 28.94 -9.16
C SER A 169 -33.29 30.14 -8.80
N PRO A 170 -32.79 31.40 -8.83
CA PRO A 170 -33.65 32.55 -8.61
C PRO A 170 -34.79 32.38 -9.59
N LYS A 171 -36.03 32.15 -9.09
CA LYS A 171 -37.23 31.79 -9.87
C LYS A 171 -37.03 32.26 -11.30
N ALA A 172 -36.53 31.36 -12.15
CA ALA A 172 -36.28 31.75 -13.51
C ALA A 172 -37.66 32.13 -14.00
N LYS A 173 -37.83 33.39 -14.40
CA LYS A 173 -38.96 33.82 -15.23
C LYS A 173 -39.18 32.67 -16.21
N PRO A 174 -40.37 32.06 -16.26
CA PRO A 174 -40.59 30.76 -16.87
C PRO A 174 -39.86 30.72 -18.21
N LYS A 175 -38.74 29.98 -18.25
CA LYS A 175 -38.11 29.65 -19.51
C LYS A 175 -39.19 28.86 -20.21
N ALA A 176 -39.69 29.41 -21.32
CA ALA A 176 -40.71 28.78 -22.12
C ALA A 176 -40.36 27.30 -22.24
N THR A 177 -41.16 26.47 -21.57
CA THR A 177 -41.31 25.09 -21.96
C THR A 177 -41.52 25.14 -23.46
N LYS A 178 -40.64 24.52 -24.24
CA LYS A 178 -41.08 24.07 -25.57
C LYS A 178 -42.37 23.29 -25.27
N PRO A 179 -43.53 23.67 -25.84
CA PRO A 179 -44.77 22.96 -25.59
C PRO A 179 -44.49 21.46 -25.68
N ALA A 180 -45.03 20.69 -24.74
CA ALA A 180 -45.15 19.25 -24.90
C ALA A 180 -45.91 19.05 -26.22
N GLU A 181 -45.16 18.79 -27.28
CA GLU A 181 -45.73 18.47 -28.57
C GLU A 181 -46.42 17.12 -28.43
N PRO A 182 -47.54 16.91 -29.14
CA PRO A 182 -48.47 15.81 -28.87
C PRO A 182 -47.71 14.49 -28.77
N SER A 183 -48.00 13.73 -27.72
CA SER A 183 -47.47 12.38 -27.52
C SER A 183 -47.89 11.52 -28.70
N VAL A 184 -47.00 11.39 -29.69
CA VAL A 184 -47.21 10.46 -30.80
C VAL A 184 -47.05 9.06 -30.23
N TYR A 185 -48.14 8.31 -30.12
CA TYR A 185 -48.08 6.93 -29.66
C TYR A 185 -47.91 6.00 -30.86
N TYR A 186 -46.85 5.19 -30.87
CA TYR A 186 -46.70 4.10 -31.83
C TYR A 186 -47.10 2.80 -31.16
N GLU A 187 -48.05 2.09 -31.75
CA GLU A 187 -48.50 0.79 -31.24
C GLU A 187 -47.39 -0.27 -31.32
N ASN A 188 -46.50 -0.15 -32.32
CA ASN A 188 -45.35 -1.03 -32.52
C ASN A 188 -44.25 -0.37 -33.36
N CYS A 189 -43.13 -1.07 -33.52
CA CYS A 189 -41.98 -0.58 -34.28
C CYS A 189 -42.17 -0.49 -35.80
N ASP A 190 -43.16 -1.19 -36.35
CA ASP A 190 -43.52 -1.03 -37.77
C ASP A 190 -44.20 0.33 -37.99
N ALA A 191 -45.08 0.76 -37.07
CA ALA A 191 -45.71 2.08 -37.11
C ALA A 191 -44.68 3.21 -36.92
N ALA A 192 -43.72 3.04 -36.00
CA ALA A 192 -42.64 4.01 -35.78
C ALA A 192 -41.71 4.13 -37.01
N ARG A 193 -41.39 3.01 -37.68
CA ARG A 193 -40.60 3.01 -38.92
C ARG A 193 -41.36 3.58 -40.11
N ALA A 194 -42.65 3.25 -40.26
CA ALA A 194 -43.50 3.81 -41.31
C ALA A 194 -43.66 5.33 -41.18
N ALA A 195 -43.64 5.85 -39.96
CA ALA A 195 -43.62 7.28 -39.67
C ALA A 195 -42.23 7.94 -39.80
N GLY A 196 -41.18 7.17 -40.12
CA GLY A 196 -39.81 7.67 -40.23
C GLY A 196 -39.16 8.05 -38.90
N ALA A 197 -39.72 7.60 -37.77
CA ALA A 197 -39.28 7.97 -36.43
C ALA A 197 -38.21 7.05 -35.82
N ALA A 198 -37.97 5.88 -36.42
CA ALA A 198 -36.99 4.93 -35.89
C ALA A 198 -35.54 5.25 -36.32
N PRO A 199 -34.54 5.03 -35.46
CA PRO A 199 -34.64 4.54 -34.06
C PRO A 199 -35.19 5.62 -33.10
N VAL A 200 -36.10 5.23 -32.20
CA VAL A 200 -36.69 6.14 -31.18
C VAL A 200 -35.92 6.02 -29.87
N ARG A 201 -35.42 7.11 -29.28
CA ARG A 201 -34.61 7.04 -28.06
C ARG A 201 -35.41 7.45 -26.83
N ARG A 202 -35.01 6.94 -25.66
CA ARG A 202 -35.62 7.32 -24.38
C ARG A 202 -35.59 8.85 -24.20
N GLY A 203 -36.78 9.45 -24.15
CA GLY A 203 -36.96 10.91 -24.08
C GLY A 203 -37.39 11.58 -25.38
N ASP A 204 -37.30 10.88 -26.52
CA ASP A 204 -37.83 11.36 -27.79
C ASP A 204 -39.37 11.25 -27.82
N PRO A 205 -40.09 12.16 -28.52
CA PRO A 205 -41.51 12.04 -28.76
C PRO A 205 -41.85 10.70 -29.45
N GLY A 206 -42.65 9.88 -28.77
CA GLY A 206 -43.08 8.57 -29.24
C GLY A 206 -42.19 7.40 -28.86
N TYR A 207 -41.15 7.62 -28.07
CA TYR A 207 -40.55 6.52 -27.32
C TYR A 207 -41.56 5.97 -26.29
N ALA A 208 -41.63 4.65 -26.21
CA ALA A 208 -42.33 3.93 -25.17
C ALA A 208 -41.58 2.62 -24.91
N ALA A 209 -41.55 2.17 -23.66
CA ALA A 209 -40.79 0.98 -23.26
C ALA A 209 -41.20 -0.28 -24.06
N HIS A 210 -42.44 -0.37 -24.55
CA HIS A 210 -42.89 -1.49 -25.38
C HIS A 210 -42.25 -1.53 -26.79
N LEU A 211 -41.55 -0.47 -27.19
CA LEU A 211 -40.80 -0.37 -28.44
C LEU A 211 -39.32 -0.74 -28.26
N ASP A 212 -38.86 -0.84 -27.02
CA ASP A 212 -37.48 -1.07 -26.56
C ASP A 212 -37.45 -2.46 -25.91
N ARG A 213 -37.29 -3.49 -26.74
CA ARG A 213 -37.51 -4.89 -26.31
C ARG A 213 -36.46 -5.37 -25.31
N ASP A 214 -35.28 -4.76 -25.35
CA ASP A 214 -34.10 -5.04 -24.55
C ASP A 214 -33.83 -3.98 -23.48
N ASP A 215 -34.68 -2.96 -23.38
CA ASP A 215 -34.68 -1.90 -22.37
C ASP A 215 -33.36 -1.09 -22.30
N ASP A 216 -32.62 -1.04 -23.41
CA ASP A 216 -31.31 -0.39 -23.49
C ASP A 216 -31.40 1.13 -23.69
N GLY A 217 -32.62 1.63 -23.95
CA GLY A 217 -32.92 3.04 -24.19
C GLY A 217 -33.09 3.41 -25.66
N VAL A 218 -32.98 2.46 -26.59
CA VAL A 218 -33.17 2.65 -28.03
C VAL A 218 -34.27 1.71 -28.55
N GLY A 219 -35.45 2.26 -28.78
CA GLY A 219 -36.56 1.52 -29.36
C GLY A 219 -36.47 1.41 -30.89
N CYS A 220 -36.99 0.30 -31.41
CA CYS A 220 -37.13 0.04 -32.85
C CYS A 220 -35.81 0.02 -33.62
N GLU A 221 -34.79 -0.58 -33.02
CA GLU A 221 -33.49 -0.79 -33.64
C GLU A 221 -33.59 -1.67 -34.90
N PRO A 222 -32.76 -1.41 -35.92
CA PRO A 222 -32.74 -2.19 -37.16
C PRO A 222 -32.18 -3.61 -36.98
N TYR A 223 -31.56 -3.92 -35.84
CA TYR A 223 -30.94 -5.22 -35.57
C TYR A 223 -31.91 -6.13 -34.84
N GLY A 224 -32.87 -6.68 -35.59
CA GLY A 224 -33.64 -7.82 -35.13
C GLY A 224 -32.70 -8.98 -34.78
N SER A 225 -32.52 -9.25 -33.49
CA SER A 225 -32.17 -10.59 -33.03
C SER A 225 -33.33 -11.51 -33.40
N SER A 226 -33.13 -12.17 -34.53
CA SER A 226 -33.89 -13.30 -35.03
C SER A 226 -34.03 -14.37 -33.94
N SER A 227 -35.25 -14.63 -33.51
CA SER A 227 -35.65 -15.99 -33.12
C SER A 227 -37.04 -16.27 -33.69
N GLY A 228 -37.06 -17.05 -34.79
CA GLY A 228 -38.23 -17.83 -35.23
C GLY A 228 -38.77 -17.54 -36.64
N GLY A 229 -38.36 -18.34 -37.64
CA GLY A 229 -39.22 -18.67 -38.78
C GLY A 229 -38.63 -18.61 -40.20
N SER A 230 -37.99 -19.69 -40.62
CA SER A 230 -37.98 -20.32 -41.96
C SER A 230 -37.87 -19.53 -43.29
N SER A 231 -36.84 -19.96 -44.04
CA SER A 231 -36.82 -20.36 -45.46
C SER A 231 -36.25 -19.39 -46.52
N GLY A 232 -35.27 -19.92 -47.27
CA GLY A 232 -34.61 -19.33 -48.44
C GLY A 232 -33.26 -18.72 -48.06
N GLY A 233 -32.10 -19.27 -48.36
CA GLY A 233 -31.70 -20.13 -49.47
C GLY A 233 -30.56 -19.44 -50.20
N SER A 234 -29.42 -20.14 -50.32
CA SER A 234 -28.30 -19.86 -51.25
C SER A 234 -27.46 -18.60 -50.98
N SER A 235 -26.13 -18.56 -51.13
CA SER A 235 -25.10 -19.55 -51.42
C SER A 235 -23.76 -18.80 -51.50
N GLY A 236 -22.67 -19.45 -51.11
CA GLY A 236 -21.28 -19.03 -51.38
C GLY A 236 -20.56 -18.63 -50.10
N GLY A 237 -19.51 -19.31 -49.61
CA GLY A 237 -18.61 -20.28 -50.23
C GLY A 237 -17.18 -19.77 -50.07
N GLY A 238 -16.37 -20.50 -49.28
CA GLY A 238 -14.94 -20.25 -49.08
C GLY A 238 -14.57 -20.12 -47.60
N SER A 239 -14.45 -21.23 -46.85
CA SER A 239 -13.23 -22.06 -46.70
C SER A 239 -12.18 -21.36 -45.82
N ALA A 240 -12.01 -21.78 -44.55
CA ALA A 240 -11.17 -22.90 -44.09
C ALA A 240 -9.87 -22.33 -43.46
N SER A 241 -9.28 -22.81 -42.38
CA SER A 241 -9.52 -23.93 -41.45
C SER A 241 -8.51 -23.82 -40.30
N GLY A 242 -8.81 -24.47 -39.17
CA GLY A 242 -7.92 -24.73 -38.02
C GLY A 242 -8.42 -24.02 -36.75
N GLY A 243 -9.17 -24.63 -35.82
CA GLY A 243 -9.00 -25.97 -35.22
C GLY A 243 -7.81 -25.90 -34.26
N SER A 244 -7.89 -26.11 -32.95
CA SER A 244 -8.87 -26.83 -32.14
C SER A 244 -8.55 -26.58 -30.65
N THR A 245 -9.57 -26.79 -29.81
CA THR A 245 -9.50 -27.23 -28.40
C THR A 245 -8.82 -26.35 -27.34
N GLY A 246 -9.66 -25.87 -26.41
CA GLY A 246 -9.22 -25.57 -25.05
C GLY A 246 -10.25 -24.74 -24.30
N GLY A 247 -11.21 -25.38 -23.65
CA GLY A 247 -12.23 -24.70 -22.88
C GLY A 247 -11.65 -23.82 -21.77
N GLY A 248 -12.17 -22.61 -21.66
CA GLY A 248 -11.98 -21.70 -20.54
C GLY A 248 -13.10 -20.67 -20.65
N GLY A 249 -13.93 -20.55 -19.61
CA GLY A 249 -15.12 -19.68 -19.63
C GLY A 249 -14.80 -18.27 -20.10
N SER A 250 -15.80 -17.58 -20.65
CA SER A 250 -15.70 -16.20 -21.13
C SER A 250 -15.26 -15.26 -20.01
N VAL A 251 -13.95 -15.16 -19.79
CA VAL A 251 -13.35 -14.08 -19.02
C VAL A 251 -13.67 -12.83 -19.83
N SER A 252 -14.34 -11.86 -19.21
CA SER A 252 -14.68 -10.59 -19.82
C SER A 252 -14.20 -9.51 -18.88
N TYR A 253 -13.33 -8.65 -19.38
CA TYR A 253 -12.83 -7.51 -18.63
C TYR A 253 -13.64 -6.28 -19.01
N ALA A 254 -14.14 -5.55 -18.02
CA ALA A 254 -14.90 -4.32 -18.25
C ALA A 254 -14.03 -3.20 -18.87
N ASN A 255 -12.73 -3.18 -18.56
CA ASN A 255 -11.76 -2.19 -19.04
C ASN A 255 -10.32 -2.66 -18.79
N CYS A 256 -9.34 -1.92 -19.31
CA CYS A 256 -7.92 -2.22 -19.16
C CYS A 256 -7.38 -2.21 -17.73
N THR A 257 -8.03 -1.49 -16.81
CA THR A 257 -7.66 -1.53 -15.38
C THR A 257 -7.93 -2.92 -14.80
N ALA A 258 -9.05 -3.54 -15.16
CA ALA A 258 -9.37 -4.90 -14.73
C ALA A 258 -8.38 -5.94 -15.32
N VAL A 259 -7.94 -5.73 -16.57
CA VAL A 259 -6.94 -6.60 -17.22
C VAL A 259 -5.59 -6.54 -16.50
N ARG A 260 -5.11 -5.32 -16.18
CA ARG A 260 -3.83 -5.13 -15.46
C ARG A 260 -3.89 -5.62 -14.01
N ALA A 261 -5.00 -5.37 -13.31
CA ALA A 261 -5.21 -5.88 -11.95
C ALA A 261 -5.23 -7.42 -11.89
N ALA A 262 -5.68 -8.07 -12.98
CA ALA A 262 -5.64 -9.53 -13.11
C ALA A 262 -4.28 -10.06 -13.59
N GLY A 263 -3.28 -9.20 -13.85
CA GLY A 263 -1.97 -9.60 -14.38
C GLY A 263 -2.03 -10.16 -15.80
N ALA A 264 -3.12 -9.90 -16.55
CA ALA A 264 -3.36 -10.44 -17.88
C ALA A 264 -2.92 -9.49 -19.02
N ALA A 265 -2.35 -8.33 -18.69
CA ALA A 265 -1.87 -7.36 -19.67
C ALA A 265 -0.39 -7.61 -20.03
N PRO A 266 0.01 -7.44 -21.29
CA PRO A 266 -0.81 -7.12 -22.47
C PRO A 266 -1.60 -8.35 -22.99
N ILE A 267 -2.83 -8.12 -23.47
CA ILE A 267 -3.73 -9.19 -23.96
C ILE A 267 -3.91 -9.10 -25.48
N HIS A 268 -3.76 -10.21 -26.20
CA HIS A 268 -3.72 -10.23 -27.66
C HIS A 268 -5.04 -10.73 -28.26
N ARG A 269 -5.30 -10.35 -29.51
CA ARG A 269 -6.47 -10.84 -30.26
C ARG A 269 -6.48 -12.37 -30.32
N GLY A 270 -7.51 -12.97 -29.72
CA GLY A 270 -7.69 -14.42 -29.61
C GLY A 270 -7.43 -14.99 -28.22
N ASP A 271 -6.81 -14.21 -27.32
CA ASP A 271 -6.63 -14.60 -25.92
C ASP A 271 -7.97 -14.57 -25.16
N PRO A 272 -8.19 -15.49 -24.19
CA PRO A 272 -9.34 -15.43 -23.30
C PRO A 272 -9.37 -14.10 -22.53
N GLY A 273 -10.45 -13.33 -22.68
CA GLY A 273 -10.53 -11.97 -22.10
C GLY A 273 -10.39 -10.85 -23.11
N TYR A 274 -9.91 -11.12 -24.32
CA TYR A 274 -9.78 -10.09 -25.34
C TYR A 274 -11.16 -9.65 -25.84
N GLY A 275 -11.38 -8.34 -25.87
CA GLY A 275 -12.51 -7.72 -26.53
C GLY A 275 -12.06 -6.48 -27.28
N SER A 276 -12.69 -6.21 -28.43
CA SER A 276 -12.37 -5.04 -29.27
C SER A 276 -12.60 -3.70 -28.56
N HIS A 277 -13.27 -3.69 -27.40
CA HIS A 277 -13.44 -2.52 -26.53
C HIS A 277 -12.21 -2.21 -25.68
N LEU A 278 -11.25 -3.14 -25.57
CA LEU A 278 -10.00 -2.99 -24.82
C LEU A 278 -8.82 -2.55 -25.73
N ASP A 279 -8.98 -2.72 -27.04
CA ASP A 279 -8.03 -2.43 -28.10
C ASP A 279 -8.47 -1.11 -28.77
N ARG A 280 -8.00 0.02 -28.21
CA ARG A 280 -8.50 1.37 -28.58
C ARG A 280 -8.12 1.74 -30.01
N ASP A 281 -6.99 1.27 -30.48
CA ASP A 281 -6.39 1.59 -31.78
C ASP A 281 -6.57 0.46 -32.81
N GLY A 282 -7.00 -0.73 -32.38
CA GLY A 282 -7.47 -1.82 -33.24
C GLY A 282 -6.35 -2.69 -33.83
N ASP A 283 -5.14 -2.58 -33.28
CA ASP A 283 -3.93 -3.20 -33.82
C ASP A 283 -3.80 -4.69 -33.46
N GLY A 284 -4.62 -5.17 -32.52
CA GLY A 284 -4.63 -6.54 -32.03
C GLY A 284 -3.94 -6.74 -30.67
N VAL A 285 -3.44 -5.68 -30.04
CA VAL A 285 -2.85 -5.66 -28.70
C VAL A 285 -3.68 -4.75 -27.80
N ALA A 286 -4.39 -5.34 -26.83
CA ALA A 286 -5.19 -4.58 -25.88
C ALA A 286 -4.40 -4.26 -24.61
N CYS A 287 -4.65 -3.06 -24.07
CA CYS A 287 -4.19 -2.60 -22.76
C CYS A 287 -2.66 -2.48 -22.58
N GLU A 288 -1.97 -2.14 -23.67
CA GLU A 288 -0.60 -1.58 -23.65
C GLU A 288 -0.44 -0.35 -22.74
#